data_AF-A0A7X2P897-F1
#
_entry.id   AF-A0A7X2P897-F1
#
_cell.length_a   1.000
_cell.length_b   1.000
_cell.length_c   1.000
_cell.angle_alpha   90.00
_cell.angle_beta   90.00
_cell.angle_gamma   90.00
#
_symmetry.space_group_name_H-M   'P 1'
#
loop_
_entity.id
_entity.type
_entity.pdbx_description
1 polymer ?
#
loop_
_entity_poly.entity_id
_entity_poly.type
_entity_poly.pdbx_seq_one_letter_code
_entity_poly.pdbx_strand_id
1 'polypeptide(L)'
;MNFAGALFALQRGHKVKRHHWTGYWKARQRLSDDKWIIEIHTYDGETSDLTKTSNIMYTLSNCACDDWEIVEDWNKNTTQPDYMNDNCVVEEDKQ
;
A
#
# COMPACT_ATOMS: atom_id res chain seq x y z
N MET A 1 5.11 -0.51 -13.34
CA MET A 1 4.44 -1.78 -12.97
C MET A 1 2.94 -1.56 -13.04
N ASN A 2 2.18 -2.61 -13.33
CA ASN A 2 0.72 -2.54 -13.26
C ASN A 2 0.23 -2.34 -11.82
N PHE A 3 -1.03 -1.95 -11.65
CA PHE A 3 -1.57 -1.71 -10.33
C PHE A 3 -1.65 -2.98 -9.46
N ALA A 4 -1.77 -4.17 -10.05
CA ALA A 4 -1.70 -5.42 -9.27
C ALA A 4 -0.35 -5.53 -8.54
N GLY A 5 0.76 -5.25 -9.23
CA GLY A 5 2.09 -5.17 -8.63
C GLY A 5 2.19 -4.06 -7.57
N ALA A 6 1.61 -2.89 -7.85
CA ALA A 6 1.56 -1.79 -6.89
C ALA A 6 0.77 -2.16 -5.62
N LEU A 7 -0.34 -2.88 -5.75
CA LEU A 7 -1.15 -3.34 -4.64
C LEU A 7 -0.39 -4.37 -3.78
N PHE A 8 0.34 -5.30 -4.40
CA PHE A 8 1.23 -6.21 -3.66
C PHE A 8 2.34 -5.45 -2.92
N ALA A 9 2.92 -4.41 -3.51
CA ALA A 9 3.90 -3.57 -2.84
C ALA A 9 3.30 -2.80 -1.65
N LEU A 10 2.09 -2.25 -1.82
CA LEU A 10 1.32 -1.60 -0.75
C LEU A 10 1.06 -2.54 0.42
N GLN A 11 0.63 -3.77 0.16
CA GLN A 11 0.41 -4.80 1.19
C GLN A 11 1.69 -5.14 1.97
N ARG A 12 2.86 -4.99 1.36
CA ARG A 12 4.18 -5.16 1.99
C ARG A 12 4.71 -3.91 2.70
N GLY A 13 3.91 -2.84 2.76
CA GLY A 13 4.26 -1.59 3.42
C GLY A 13 5.08 -0.63 2.58
N HIS A 14 5.31 -0.92 1.29
CA HIS A 14 5.98 0.03 0.40
C HIS A 14 5.06 1.18 0.03
N LYS A 15 5.65 2.36 -0.12
CA LYS A 15 5.01 3.49 -0.81
C LYS A 15 5.11 3.26 -2.31
N VAL A 16 4.05 3.60 -3.04
CA VAL A 16 4.03 3.50 -4.50
C VAL A 16 3.53 4.79 -5.12
N LYS A 17 3.93 5.10 -6.34
CA LYS A 17 3.41 6.28 -7.05
C LYS A 17 3.32 6.01 -8.54
N ARG A 18 2.66 6.92 -9.25
CA ARG A 18 2.69 6.98 -10.72
C ARG A 18 3.99 7.67 -11.12
N HIS A 19 4.59 7.27 -12.24
CA HIS A 19 5.87 7.82 -12.72
C HIS A 19 5.90 9.36 -12.78
N HIS A 20 4.80 9.96 -13.26
CA HIS A 20 4.66 11.40 -13.44
C HIS A 20 4.08 12.14 -12.23
N TRP A 21 3.76 11.44 -11.14
CA TRP A 21 3.09 12.03 -9.99
C TRP A 21 4.07 12.25 -8.84
N THR A 22 4.05 13.45 -8.27
CA THR A 22 4.96 13.86 -7.18
C THR A 22 4.55 13.29 -5.82
N GLY A 23 3.28 12.88 -5.69
CA GLY A 23 2.74 12.25 -4.49
C GLY A 23 3.06 10.76 -4.38
N TYR A 24 2.48 10.09 -3.39
CA TYR A 24 2.55 8.64 -3.24
C TYR A 24 1.33 8.06 -2.54
N TRP A 25 1.09 6.78 -2.74
CA TRP A 25 0.10 5.98 -2.01
C TRP A 25 0.81 5.13 -0.97
N LYS A 26 0.18 4.99 0.18
CA LYS A 26 0.67 4.15 1.28
C LYS A 26 -0.49 3.39 1.91
N ALA A 27 -0.28 2.11 2.17
CA ALA A 27 -1.21 1.33 2.98
C ALA A 27 -0.94 1.59 4.47
N ARG A 28 -2.02 1.78 5.23
CA ARG A 28 -1.97 1.98 6.68
C ARG A 28 -3.09 1.19 7.34
N GLN A 29 -2.83 0.64 8.52
CA GLN A 29 -3.89 0.14 9.39
C GLN A 29 -4.54 1.30 10.15
N ARG A 30 -5.86 1.40 10.04
CA ARG A 30 -6.66 2.41 10.72
C ARG A 30 -6.90 1.96 12.16
N LEU A 31 -6.37 2.74 13.10
CA LEU A 31 -6.41 2.44 14.54
C LEU A 31 -7.83 2.36 15.13
N SER A 32 -8.84 2.93 14.46
CA SER A 32 -10.21 2.96 14.98
C SER A 32 -10.97 1.65 14.81
N ASP A 33 -10.64 0.84 13.80
CA ASP A 33 -11.40 -0.38 13.47
C ASP A 33 -10.54 -1.49 12.85
N ASP A 34 -9.22 -1.43 13.02
CA ASP A 34 -8.22 -2.38 12.54
C ASP A 34 -8.24 -2.68 11.03
N LYS A 35 -8.94 -1.86 10.24
CA LYS A 35 -9.01 -2.02 8.78
C LYS A 35 -7.82 -1.38 8.08
N TRP A 36 -7.38 -1.99 6.99
CA TRP A 36 -6.42 -1.37 6.09
C TRP A 36 -7.08 -0.33 5.21
N ILE A 37 -6.45 0.84 5.12
CA ILE A 37 -6.80 1.93 4.20
C ILE A 37 -5.60 2.28 3.32
N ILE A 38 -5.88 2.87 2.16
CA ILE A 38 -4.87 3.45 1.29
C ILE A 38 -4.95 4.97 1.45
N GLU A 39 -3.88 5.56 1.97
CA GLU A 39 -3.69 7.01 2.07
C GLU A 39 -3.00 7.50 0.78
N ILE A 40 -3.64 8.46 0.11
CA ILE A 40 -3.15 9.16 -1.07
C ILE A 40 -2.53 10.47 -0.59
N HIS A 41 -1.21 10.58 -0.65
CA HIS A 41 -0.48 11.81 -0.37
C HIS A 41 -0.25 12.58 -1.67
N THR A 42 -0.73 13.81 -1.74
CA THR A 42 -0.57 14.72 -2.88
C THR A 42 0.62 15.66 -2.68
N TYR A 43 1.00 16.38 -3.74
CA TYR A 43 2.18 17.26 -3.72
C TYR A 43 2.03 18.47 -2.78
N ASP A 44 0.79 18.90 -2.55
CA ASP A 44 0.39 20.00 -1.67
C ASP A 44 0.42 19.61 -0.17
N GLY A 45 0.74 18.35 0.13
CA GLY A 45 0.76 17.82 1.48
C GLY A 45 -0.61 17.39 1.99
N GLU A 46 -1.66 17.46 1.15
CA GLU A 46 -2.95 16.88 1.50
C GLU A 46 -2.88 15.35 1.51
N THR A 47 -3.67 14.75 2.40
CA THR A 47 -3.75 13.29 2.52
C THR A 47 -5.22 12.88 2.46
N SER A 48 -5.55 12.06 1.47
CA SER A 48 -6.92 11.57 1.25
C SER A 48 -7.01 10.06 1.43
N ASP A 49 -8.10 9.58 2.03
CA ASP A 49 -8.42 8.15 2.11
C ASP A 49 -9.05 7.70 0.78
N LEU A 50 -8.49 6.66 0.15
CA LEU A 50 -8.99 6.10 -1.10
C LEU A 50 -10.49 5.78 -1.06
N THR A 51 -10.99 5.31 0.09
CA THR A 51 -12.41 4.97 0.29
C THR A 51 -13.33 6.19 0.40
N LYS A 52 -12.76 7.37 0.66
CA LYS A 52 -13.47 8.65 0.79
C LYS A 52 -13.23 9.56 -0.41
N THR A 53 -12.63 9.05 -1.48
CA THR A 53 -12.40 9.82 -2.71
C THR A 53 -13.72 10.36 -3.26
N SER A 54 -13.75 11.64 -3.61
CA SER A 54 -14.93 12.28 -4.20
C SER A 54 -15.16 11.85 -5.64
N ASN A 55 -14.12 11.40 -6.34
CA ASN A 55 -14.19 10.93 -7.72
C ASN A 55 -13.61 9.51 -7.84
N ILE A 56 -14.49 8.53 -7.67
CA ILE A 56 -14.13 7.12 -7.76
C ILE A 56 -13.66 6.73 -9.16
N MET A 57 -14.24 7.32 -10.22
CA MET A 57 -13.88 6.98 -11.60
C MET A 57 -12.46 7.42 -11.95
N TYR A 58 -12.06 8.61 -11.50
CA TYR A 58 -10.68 9.09 -11.63
C TYR A 58 -9.70 8.17 -10.87
N THR A 59 -10.09 7.76 -9.67
CA THR A 59 -9.28 6.87 -8.83
C THR A 59 -9.08 5.51 -9.50
N LEU A 60 -10.17 4.88 -9.98
CA LEU A 60 -10.12 3.62 -10.71
C LEU A 60 -9.35 3.74 -12.03
N SER A 61 -9.44 4.89 -12.71
CA SER A 61 -8.66 5.14 -13.93
C SER A 61 -7.16 5.15 -13.64
N ASN A 62 -6.73 5.72 -12.51
CA ASN A 62 -5.33 5.63 -12.08
C ASN A 62 -4.91 4.18 -11.77
N CYS A 63 -5.79 3.40 -11.12
CA CYS A 63 -5.56 1.97 -10.89
C CYS A 63 -5.49 1.15 -12.19
N ALA A 64 -6.06 1.63 -13.30
CA ALA A 64 -6.04 0.91 -14.57
C ALA A 64 -4.75 1.14 -15.38
N CYS A 65 -3.82 1.97 -14.89
CA CYS A 65 -2.60 2.32 -15.61
C CYS A 65 -1.37 1.50 -15.16
N ASP A 66 -0.34 1.43 -16.03
CA ASP A 66 0.80 0.50 -15.89
C ASP A 66 2.17 1.13 -15.54
N ASP A 67 2.19 2.44 -15.30
CA ASP A 67 3.36 3.24 -14.89
C ASP A 67 3.43 3.48 -13.38
N TRP A 68 3.09 2.49 -12.57
CA TRP A 68 3.37 2.53 -11.13
C TRP A 68 4.85 2.21 -10.83
N GLU A 69 5.38 2.79 -9.77
CA GLU A 69 6.73 2.52 -9.28
C GLU A 69 6.74 2.53 -7.75
N ILE A 70 7.65 1.75 -7.15
CA ILE A 70 7.91 1.83 -5.72
C ILE A 70 8.65 3.14 -5.48
N VAL A 71 8.21 3.90 -4.47
CA VAL A 71 9.01 5.02 -3.98
C VAL A 71 10.18 4.41 -3.23
N GLU A 72 11.37 4.46 -3.83
CA GLU A 72 12.59 4.12 -3.14
C GLU A 72 12.79 5.14 -2.02
N ASP A 73 12.38 4.77 -0.80
CA ASP A 73 12.86 5.43 0.40
C ASP A 73 14.36 5.14 0.45
N TRP A 74 15.20 6.03 -0.08
CA TRP A 74 16.64 5.97 0.16
C TRP A 74 16.88 6.17 1.66
N ASN A 75 16.80 5.09 2.44
CA ASN A 75 17.39 4.99 3.76
C ASN A 75 17.69 3.52 4.10
N LYS A 76 18.99 3.22 4.09
CA LYS A 76 19.59 2.06 4.75
C LYS A 76 19.20 2.12 6.24
N ASN A 77 18.74 1.00 6.81
CA ASN A 77 18.58 0.73 8.25
C ASN A 77 17.20 0.97 8.91
N THR A 78 16.12 0.41 8.38
CA THR A 78 14.94 0.11 9.23
C THR A 78 14.56 -1.35 9.10
N THR A 79 14.90 -2.13 10.11
CA THR A 79 14.41 -3.48 10.37
C THR A 79 12.89 -3.50 10.23
N GLN A 80 12.37 -4.35 9.34
CA GLN A 80 10.93 -4.56 9.16
C GLN A 80 10.30 -5.04 10.48
N PRO A 81 9.11 -4.54 10.88
CA PRO A 81 8.31 -5.20 11.89
C PRO A 81 7.67 -6.48 11.32
N ASP A 82 7.76 -7.50 12.15
CA ASP A 82 7.64 -8.94 11.97
C ASP A 82 6.19 -9.45 11.84
N TYR A 83 5.39 -8.79 10.99
CA TYR A 83 4.00 -9.19 10.72
C TYR A 83 3.85 -10.23 9.58
N MET A 84 4.88 -11.02 9.32
CA MET A 84 4.82 -12.23 8.50
C MET A 84 5.64 -13.31 9.18
N ASN A 85 5.17 -13.79 10.34
CA ASN A 85 5.60 -15.09 10.82
C ASN A 85 4.57 -16.10 10.33
N ASP A 86 4.81 -16.62 9.13
CA ASP A 86 4.18 -17.83 8.60
C ASP A 86 4.58 -19.02 9.48
N ASN A 87 3.88 -19.19 10.60
CA ASN A 87 3.71 -20.49 11.22
C ASN A 87 2.29 -20.98 10.92
N CYS A 88 2.05 -21.24 9.63
CA CYS A 88 1.20 -22.36 9.25
C CYS A 88 1.86 -23.64 9.76
N VAL A 89 1.57 -24.02 11.00
CA VAL A 89 1.78 -25.40 11.47
C VAL A 89 0.47 -26.14 11.24
N VAL A 90 0.37 -26.76 10.06
CA VAL A 90 -0.39 -28.00 9.89
C VAL A 90 0.59 -29.12 10.22
N GLU A 91 0.33 -29.91 11.27
CA GLU A 91 0.63 -31.35 11.47
C GLU A 91 0.08 -31.69 12.88
N GLU A 92 -1.05 -32.38 13.01
CA GLU A 92 -1.30 -33.83 12.96
C GLU A 92 -1.54 -34.41 14.38
N ASP A 93 -2.58 -35.24 14.46
CA ASP A 93 -3.02 -35.99 15.62
C ASP A 93 -1.87 -36.68 16.38
N LYS A 94 -1.97 -36.74 17.71
CA LYS A 94 -1.87 -38.01 18.47
C LYS A 94 -2.20 -37.87 19.96
N GLN A 95 -3.24 -38.63 20.31
CA GLN A 95 -3.53 -39.35 21.56
C GLN A 95 -4.32 -38.65 22.66
#